data_AF-A0AAN6Z5Z0-F1
#
_entry.id   AF-A0AAN6Z5Z0-F1
#
_cell.length_a   1.000
_cell.length_b   1.000
_cell.length_c   1.000
_cell.angle_alpha   90.00
_cell.angle_beta   90.00
_cell.angle_gamma   90.00
#
_symmetry.space_group_name_H-M   'P 1'
#
loop_
_entity.id
_entity.type
_entity.pdbx_description
1 polymer ?
#
loop_
_entity_poly.entity_id
_entity_poly.type
_entity_poly.pdbx_seq_one_letter_code
_entity_poly.pdbx_strand_id
1 'polypeptide(L)'
;MLPHIITLLLLPLGALTAAVVPSSPQQLASLEPRAVSPNKTCGTSNSGYTCPSDAACCSQYGYCGTTEAFCLTTAGCQTRYSNSSSACYAPKPGVSISIDGTCGSTGAGKNGYRCFANATVTSCCSAA
;
A
#
# COMPACT_ATOMS: atom_id res chain seq x y z
N MET A 1 6.18 38.28 -79.13
CA MET A 1 7.42 38.87 -78.63
C MET A 1 7.19 39.29 -77.19
N LEU A 2 8.24 39.17 -76.39
CA LEU A 2 8.33 39.47 -74.97
C LEU A 2 7.99 38.29 -74.02
N PRO A 3 9.02 37.56 -73.55
CA PRO A 3 8.92 36.65 -72.41
C PRO A 3 8.77 37.50 -71.14
N HIS A 4 8.35 36.98 -69.99
CA HIS A 4 8.85 37.44 -68.68
C HIS A 4 8.35 36.52 -67.55
N ILE A 5 9.35 35.86 -66.91
CA ILE A 5 9.52 35.76 -65.46
C ILE A 5 8.52 34.80 -64.77
N ILE A 6 8.86 33.51 -64.63
CA ILE A 6 9.60 32.96 -63.48
C ILE A 6 9.22 33.69 -62.19
N THR A 7 8.03 33.42 -61.64
CA THR A 7 7.77 33.75 -60.24
C THR A 7 8.21 32.56 -59.40
N LEU A 8 9.42 32.72 -58.91
CA LEU A 8 10.19 31.81 -58.09
C LEU A 8 9.37 31.33 -56.88
N LEU A 9 9.30 30.01 -56.77
CA LEU A 9 9.02 29.22 -55.58
C LEU A 9 9.67 29.82 -54.32
N LEU A 10 8.88 30.35 -53.40
CA LEU A 10 9.27 30.52 -51.99
C LEU A 10 8.06 30.20 -51.10
N LEU A 11 7.71 28.92 -51.03
CA LEU A 11 6.97 28.40 -49.88
C LEU A 11 7.91 28.50 -48.66
N PRO A 12 7.52 29.17 -47.56
CA PRO A 12 8.32 29.13 -46.35
C PRO A 12 8.39 27.68 -45.90
N LEU A 13 9.62 27.16 -45.76
CA LEU A 13 9.88 25.89 -45.12
C LEU A 13 9.26 25.95 -43.73
N GLY A 14 8.13 25.27 -43.56
CA GLY A 14 7.52 25.03 -42.27
C GLY A 14 8.55 24.33 -41.40
N ALA A 15 9.07 25.05 -40.41
CA ALA A 15 9.83 24.47 -39.32
C ALA A 15 8.85 23.65 -38.48
N LEU A 16 8.65 22.39 -38.86
CA LEU A 16 8.06 21.38 -38.01
C LEU A 16 9.09 21.09 -36.92
N THR A 17 9.10 21.91 -35.87
CA THR A 17 9.73 21.52 -34.62
C THR A 17 8.89 20.36 -34.09
N ALA A 18 9.37 19.14 -34.32
CA ALA A 18 8.87 17.98 -33.62
C ALA A 18 9.02 18.29 -32.13
N ALA A 19 7.91 18.61 -31.48
CA ALA A 19 7.82 18.58 -30.04
C ALA A 19 8.11 17.13 -29.64
N VAL A 20 9.38 16.86 -29.33
CA VAL A 20 9.76 15.71 -28.54
C VAL A 20 9.06 15.89 -27.21
N VAL A 21 7.84 15.36 -27.12
CA VAL A 21 7.27 15.02 -25.83
C VAL A 21 8.31 14.10 -25.19
N PRO A 22 8.96 14.49 -24.08
CA PRO A 22 9.65 13.51 -23.28
C PRO A 22 8.55 12.55 -22.81
N SER A 23 8.43 11.41 -23.48
CA SER A 23 7.63 10.30 -23.01
C SER A 23 8.29 9.84 -21.72
N SER A 24 7.85 10.46 -20.61
CA SER A 24 8.15 10.03 -19.26
C SER A 24 7.97 8.52 -19.18
N PRO A 25 8.92 7.78 -18.57
CA PRO A 25 8.76 6.36 -18.30
C PRO A 25 7.78 6.15 -17.13
N GLN A 26 6.53 6.57 -17.30
CA GLN A 26 5.47 6.40 -16.32
C GLN A 26 4.21 5.84 -16.97
N GLN A 27 4.25 4.59 -17.43
CA GLN A 27 3.04 3.76 -17.45
C GLN A 27 3.39 2.25 -17.54
N LEU A 28 4.14 1.75 -16.56
CA LEU A 28 4.14 0.32 -16.22
C LEU A 28 3.78 0.09 -14.74
N ALA A 29 2.90 0.92 -14.20
CA ALA A 29 2.64 1.04 -12.76
C ALA A 29 1.69 -0.05 -12.19
N SER A 30 1.70 -1.28 -12.71
CA SER A 30 0.91 -2.35 -12.05
C SER A 30 1.47 -3.77 -12.07
N LEU A 31 2.71 -3.98 -12.50
CA LEU A 31 3.36 -5.30 -12.35
C LEU A 31 4.80 -5.23 -11.81
N GLU A 32 5.34 -4.04 -11.55
CA GLU A 32 6.68 -3.94 -10.99
C GLU A 32 6.66 -4.28 -9.48
N PRO A 33 7.52 -5.20 -9.00
CA PRO A 33 7.60 -5.54 -7.60
C PRO A 33 7.93 -4.30 -6.77
N ARG A 34 7.06 -3.98 -5.81
CA ARG A 34 7.31 -2.88 -4.87
C ARG A 34 8.60 -3.16 -4.10
N ALA A 35 9.48 -2.16 -4.01
CA ALA A 35 10.71 -2.27 -3.24
C ALA A 35 10.44 -2.62 -1.78
N VAL A 36 11.34 -3.40 -1.18
CA VAL A 36 11.31 -3.72 0.26
C VAL A 36 11.81 -2.52 1.06
N SER A 37 11.14 -2.24 2.18
CA SER A 37 11.45 -1.12 3.05
C SER A 37 12.87 -1.18 3.63
N PRO A 38 13.65 -0.09 3.56
CA PRO A 38 14.97 -0.01 4.19
C PRO A 38 14.92 0.23 5.71
N ASN A 39 13.79 0.71 6.24
CA ASN A 39 13.67 1.15 7.64
C ASN A 39 12.35 0.73 8.29
N LYS A 40 11.77 -0.39 7.85
CA LYS A 40 10.51 -0.98 8.36
C LYS A 40 9.30 -0.03 8.28
N THR A 41 9.31 0.97 7.38
CA THR A 41 8.12 1.74 7.01
C THR A 41 7.52 1.25 5.69
N CYS A 42 6.21 1.26 5.56
CA CYS A 42 5.47 0.67 4.44
C CYS A 42 4.22 1.49 4.12
N GLY A 43 3.52 1.13 3.05
CA GLY A 43 2.28 1.82 2.68
C GLY A 43 2.51 2.98 1.73
N THR A 44 1.40 3.58 1.28
CA THR A 44 1.46 4.64 0.25
C THR A 44 2.23 5.88 0.71
N SER A 45 2.16 6.21 2.01
CA SER A 45 2.85 7.35 2.60
C SER A 45 4.37 7.17 2.69
N ASN A 46 4.86 5.95 2.50
CA ASN A 46 6.28 5.59 2.59
C ASN A 46 6.77 5.09 1.24
N SER A 47 6.61 5.90 0.20
CA SER A 47 7.03 5.57 -1.19
C SER A 47 6.43 4.27 -1.74
N GLY A 48 5.37 3.75 -1.13
CA GLY A 48 4.78 2.48 -1.50
C GLY A 48 5.64 1.25 -1.18
N TYR A 49 6.57 1.35 -0.22
CA TYR A 49 7.40 0.23 0.22
C TYR A 49 6.57 -0.94 0.74
N THR A 50 7.09 -2.15 0.49
CA THR A 50 6.62 -3.39 1.11
C THR A 50 7.45 -3.76 2.33
N CYS A 51 6.90 -4.62 3.17
CA CYS A 51 7.62 -5.11 4.34
C CYS A 51 8.60 -6.25 4.03
N PRO A 52 9.73 -6.32 4.77
CA PRO A 52 10.64 -7.47 4.70
C PRO A 52 9.98 -8.72 5.31
N SER A 53 10.48 -9.90 4.97
CA SER A 53 9.94 -11.20 5.41
C SER A 53 9.89 -11.36 6.93
N ASP A 54 10.90 -10.86 7.65
CA ASP A 54 10.98 -10.90 9.12
C ASP A 54 9.96 -9.98 9.84
N ALA A 55 9.34 -9.03 9.12
CA ALA A 55 8.27 -8.18 9.66
C ALA A 55 7.17 -8.00 8.63
N ALA A 56 6.60 -9.11 8.18
CA ALA A 56 5.85 -9.21 6.94
C ALA A 56 4.62 -8.31 6.81
N CYS A 57 4.03 -7.84 7.92
CA CYS A 57 2.74 -7.15 7.91
C CYS A 57 2.92 -5.64 7.93
N CYS A 58 2.26 -4.94 6.99
CA CYS A 58 2.18 -3.49 7.01
C CYS A 58 0.96 -3.01 7.80
N SER A 59 1.14 -2.34 8.93
CA SER A 59 0.03 -1.79 9.72
C SER A 59 -0.65 -0.60 9.03
N GLN A 60 -1.86 -0.23 9.48
CA GLN A 60 -2.53 0.99 9.01
C GLN A 60 -1.70 2.27 9.25
N TYR A 61 -0.74 2.22 10.19
CA TYR A 61 0.13 3.34 10.54
C TYR A 61 1.38 3.44 9.67
N GLY A 62 1.55 2.52 8.70
CA GLY A 62 2.67 2.55 7.76
C GLY A 62 3.98 1.99 8.33
N TYR A 63 3.88 1.03 9.26
CA TYR A 63 5.03 0.35 9.84
C TYR A 63 4.93 -1.16 9.68
N CYS A 64 6.08 -1.81 9.52
CA CYS A 64 6.22 -3.25 9.38
C CYS A 64 6.32 -3.93 10.74
N GLY A 65 5.63 -5.07 10.90
CA GLY A 65 5.68 -5.87 12.12
C GLY A 65 5.16 -7.29 11.94
N THR A 66 5.10 -8.03 13.03
CA THR A 66 4.68 -9.44 13.08
C THR A 66 3.55 -9.72 14.07
N THR A 67 3.23 -8.76 14.95
CA THR A 67 2.19 -8.94 15.95
C THR A 67 0.81 -8.69 15.37
N GLU A 68 -0.23 -9.05 16.11
CA GLU A 68 -1.63 -8.92 15.68
C GLU A 68 -2.05 -7.48 15.41
N ALA A 69 -1.47 -6.52 16.12
CA ALA A 69 -1.67 -5.08 15.86
C ALA A 69 -1.17 -4.65 14.46
N PHE A 70 -0.29 -5.45 13.82
CA PHE A 70 0.19 -5.21 12.47
C PHE A 70 -0.50 -6.11 11.45
N CYS A 71 -0.76 -7.37 11.80
CA CYS A 71 -1.16 -8.40 10.84
C CYS A 71 -2.67 -8.62 10.74
N LEU A 72 -3.45 -8.23 11.75
CA LEU A 72 -4.90 -8.41 11.68
C LEU A 72 -5.52 -7.46 10.68
N THR A 73 -6.40 -7.99 9.82
CA THR A 73 -7.19 -7.16 8.90
C THR A 73 -8.10 -6.18 9.64
N THR A 74 -8.58 -6.58 10.81
CA THR A 74 -9.35 -5.75 11.75
C THR A 74 -8.52 -4.69 12.47
N ALA A 75 -7.18 -4.81 12.49
CA ALA A 75 -6.23 -3.78 12.91
C ALA A 75 -5.80 -2.83 11.76
N GLY A 76 -6.39 -3.03 10.56
CA GLY A 76 -6.06 -2.24 9.38
C GLY A 76 -4.79 -2.66 8.66
N CYS A 77 -4.37 -3.94 8.75
CA CYS A 77 -3.25 -4.46 7.95
C CYS A 77 -3.43 -4.18 6.45
N GLN A 78 -2.42 -3.57 5.82
CA GLN A 78 -2.44 -3.15 4.42
C GLN A 78 -1.82 -4.22 3.50
N THR A 79 -2.62 -5.20 3.08
CA THR A 79 -2.15 -6.36 2.27
C THR A 79 -1.29 -6.00 1.05
N ARG A 80 -1.59 -4.89 0.36
CA ARG A 80 -0.83 -4.46 -0.84
C ARG A 80 0.60 -4.00 -0.55
N TYR A 81 0.92 -3.71 0.72
CA TYR A 81 2.21 -3.23 1.18
C TYR A 81 2.84 -4.18 2.21
N SER A 82 2.20 -5.33 2.45
CA SER A 82 2.81 -6.42 3.20
C SER A 82 3.74 -7.23 2.29
N ASN A 83 4.56 -8.10 2.89
CA ASN A 83 5.53 -8.93 2.16
C ASN A 83 4.86 -9.88 1.14
N SER A 84 3.64 -10.30 1.42
CA SER A 84 2.84 -11.19 0.57
C SER A 84 1.34 -10.96 0.81
N SER A 85 0.50 -11.41 -0.12
CA SER A 85 -0.97 -11.31 -0.03
C SER A 85 -1.57 -12.01 1.19
N SER A 86 -0.86 -12.99 1.76
CA SER A 86 -1.30 -13.75 2.94
C SER A 86 -0.71 -13.25 4.26
N ALA A 87 0.09 -12.19 4.25
CA ALA A 87 0.69 -11.66 5.47
C ALA A 87 -0.38 -11.05 6.41
N CYS A 88 -1.39 -10.39 5.84
CA CYS A 88 -2.55 -9.95 6.61
C CYS A 88 -3.56 -11.08 6.76
N TYR A 89 -4.14 -11.25 7.95
CA TYR A 89 -5.13 -12.30 8.20
C TYR A 89 -6.29 -11.81 9.08
N ALA A 90 -7.44 -12.45 8.92
CA ALA A 90 -8.59 -12.22 9.79
C ALA A 90 -8.35 -12.81 11.18
N PRO A 91 -8.92 -12.21 12.24
CA PRO A 91 -8.80 -12.76 13.59
C PRO A 91 -9.39 -14.15 13.68
N LYS A 92 -8.73 -15.03 14.43
CA LYS A 92 -9.19 -16.40 14.70
C LYS A 92 -9.86 -16.44 16.09
N PRO A 93 -11.15 -16.83 16.19
CA PRO A 93 -11.82 -16.94 17.48
C PRO A 93 -11.07 -17.83 18.46
N GLY A 94 -10.88 -17.34 19.69
CA GLY A 94 -10.16 -18.03 20.76
C GLY A 94 -8.63 -18.10 20.61
N VAL A 95 -8.08 -17.62 19.49
CA VAL A 95 -6.63 -17.64 19.22
C VAL A 95 -6.06 -16.23 19.16
N SER A 96 -6.77 -15.32 18.50
CA SER A 96 -6.29 -13.95 18.33
C SER A 96 -6.41 -13.12 19.60
N ILE A 97 -5.36 -12.38 19.95
CA ILE A 97 -5.32 -11.46 21.08
C ILE A 97 -6.03 -10.15 20.72
N SER A 98 -6.81 -9.64 21.67
CA SER A 98 -7.44 -8.33 21.54
C SER A 98 -6.41 -7.21 21.40
N ILE A 99 -6.64 -6.32 20.43
CA ILE A 99 -5.81 -5.13 20.17
C ILE A 99 -6.43 -3.83 20.72
N ASP A 100 -7.72 -3.86 21.06
CA ASP A 100 -8.46 -2.68 21.54
C ASP A 100 -9.10 -2.87 22.92
N GLY A 101 -8.91 -4.04 23.54
CA GLY A 101 -9.50 -4.35 24.84
C GLY A 101 -10.94 -4.87 24.77
N THR A 102 -11.46 -5.18 23.58
CA THR A 102 -12.68 -5.98 23.42
C THR A 102 -12.35 -7.45 23.19
N CYS A 103 -13.05 -8.35 23.89
CA CYS A 103 -12.77 -9.79 23.85
C CYS A 103 -14.08 -10.59 23.91
N GLY A 104 -14.02 -11.90 23.64
CA GLY A 104 -15.18 -12.79 23.66
C GLY A 104 -15.78 -12.97 22.26
N SER A 105 -17.08 -13.26 22.16
CA SER A 105 -17.78 -13.44 20.87
C SER A 105 -19.14 -12.73 20.83
N THR A 106 -19.39 -11.84 21.78
CA THR A 106 -20.65 -11.08 21.95
C THR A 106 -20.37 -9.58 21.96
N GLY A 107 -21.31 -8.77 21.47
CA GLY A 107 -21.18 -7.31 21.42
C GLY A 107 -19.97 -6.84 20.59
N ALA A 108 -19.18 -5.90 21.12
CA ALA A 108 -17.93 -5.41 20.53
C ALA A 108 -16.87 -6.53 20.37
N GLY A 109 -16.95 -7.58 21.20
CA GLY A 109 -16.13 -8.78 21.11
C GLY A 109 -16.47 -9.72 19.94
N LYS A 110 -17.37 -9.36 19.01
CA LYS A 110 -17.82 -10.23 17.89
C LYS A 110 -16.74 -10.95 17.07
N ASN A 111 -15.50 -10.47 17.11
CA ASN A 111 -14.35 -11.05 16.39
C ASN A 111 -13.74 -12.28 17.09
N GLY A 112 -14.18 -12.67 18.29
CA GLY A 112 -13.67 -13.88 18.93
C GLY A 112 -12.36 -13.68 19.69
N TYR A 113 -11.92 -12.46 19.97
CA TYR A 113 -10.61 -12.22 20.59
C TYR A 113 -10.54 -12.79 22.00
N ARG A 114 -9.35 -13.26 22.37
CA ARG A 114 -8.99 -13.58 23.76
C ARG A 114 -8.03 -12.53 24.31
N CYS A 115 -7.80 -12.60 25.62
CA CYS A 115 -6.78 -11.77 26.26
C CYS A 115 -5.40 -12.41 26.25
N PHE A 116 -4.37 -11.57 26.32
CA PHE A 116 -3.01 -12.03 26.58
C PHE A 116 -2.93 -12.62 28.00
N ALA A 117 -2.06 -13.61 28.19
CA ALA A 117 -2.01 -14.44 29.40
C ALA A 117 -1.76 -13.67 30.71
N ASN A 118 -1.32 -12.41 30.65
CA ASN A 118 -1.05 -11.56 31.80
C ASN A 118 -2.11 -10.46 32.04
N ALA A 119 -3.12 -10.35 31.17
CA ALA A 119 -4.21 -9.41 31.37
C ALA A 119 -5.26 -10.00 32.33
N THR A 120 -5.77 -9.22 33.26
CA THR A 120 -7.03 -9.58 33.91
C THR A 120 -8.16 -9.36 32.92
N VAL A 121 -9.25 -10.14 33.01
CA VAL A 121 -10.45 -9.94 32.17
C VAL A 121 -10.92 -8.48 32.23
N THR A 122 -10.77 -7.80 33.38
CA THR A 122 -11.09 -6.38 33.56
C THR A 122 -10.17 -5.42 32.80
N SER A 123 -8.90 -5.77 32.55
CA SER A 123 -7.93 -4.90 31.87
C SER A 123 -7.89 -5.08 30.35
N CYS A 124 -8.59 -6.08 29.81
CA CYS A 124 -8.51 -6.46 28.39
C CYS A 124 -9.85 -6.93 27.78
N CYS A 125 -10.87 -7.17 28.59
CA CYS A 125 -12.24 -7.36 28.14
C CYS A 125 -13.08 -6.24 28.76
N SER A 126 -12.94 -5.04 28.21
CA SER A 126 -13.97 -4.02 28.34
C SER A 126 -15.25 -4.65 27.79
N ALA A 127 -16.07 -5.15 28.70
CA ALA A 127 -17.30 -5.85 28.37
C ALA A 127 -18.12 -4.99 27.41
N ALA A 128 -18.61 -5.63 26.35
CA ALA A 128 -19.59 -5.05 25.47
C ALA A 128 -21.01 -5.40 25.93
#